data_AF-A0A180FW03-F1
#
_entry.id   AF-A0A180FW03-F1
#
_cell.length_a   1.000
_cell.length_b   1.000
_cell.length_c   1.000
_cell.angle_alpha   90.00
_cell.angle_beta   90.00
_cell.angle_gamma   90.00
#
_symmetry.space_group_name_H-M   'P 1'
#
loop_
_entity.id
_entity.type
_entity.pdbx_description
1 polymer ?
#
loop_
_entity_poly.entity_id
_entity_poly.type
_entity_poly.pdbx_seq_one_letter_code
_entity_poly.pdbx_strand_id
1 'polypeptide(L)' 'MNKYPTYKPSNIPWIGDVPEHLEMRYLSQICKEQLMRNTGNIETNVLSLSYGKIIQKKKVTISNFTVEK' A
#
# COMPACT_ATOMS: atom_id res chain seq x y z
N MET A 1 -25.09 3.21 15.78
CA MET A 1 -24.55 2.32 14.73
C MET A 1 -25.74 1.74 13.97
N ASN A 2 -25.91 2.05 12.69
CA ASN A 2 -27.03 1.51 11.89
C ASN A 2 -26.72 0.07 11.46
N LYS A 3 -27.64 -0.86 11.73
CA LYS A 3 -27.52 -2.26 11.31
C LYS A 3 -27.96 -2.38 9.84
N TYR A 4 -27.39 -3.36 9.13
CA TYR A 4 -27.84 -3.69 7.79
C TYR A 4 -29.19 -4.43 7.84
N PRO A 5 -30.03 -4.31 6.80
CA PRO A 5 -31.36 -4.93 6.80
C PRO A 5 -31.30 -6.46 6.68
N THR A 6 -30.30 -7.01 5.99
CA THR A 6 -30.18 -8.44 5.68
C THR A 6 -28.74 -8.91 5.77
N TYR A 7 -28.58 -10.19 6.16
CA TYR A 7 -27.30 -10.84 6.38
C TYR A 7 -27.33 -12.28 5.83
N LYS A 8 -26.15 -12.77 5.43
CA LYS A 8 -25.89 -14.14 4.99
C LYS A 8 -24.71 -14.76 5.74
N PRO A 9 -24.66 -16.10 5.87
CA PRO A 9 -23.51 -16.78 6.45
C PRO A 9 -22.27 -16.61 5.56
N SER A 10 -21.15 -16.22 6.15
CA SER A 10 -19.87 -16.04 5.46
C SER A 10 -19.14 -17.35 5.14
N ASN A 11 -19.53 -18.47 5.76
CA ASN A 11 -18.79 -19.74 5.79
C ASN A 11 -17.36 -19.66 6.36
N ILE A 12 -17.01 -18.58 7.06
CA ILE A 12 -15.73 -18.41 7.75
C ILE A 12 -16.00 -18.44 9.27
N PRO A 13 -15.52 -19.45 10.02
CA PRO A 13 -15.95 -19.69 11.40
C PRO A 13 -15.79 -18.52 12.36
N TRP A 14 -14.78 -17.67 12.16
CA TRP A 14 -14.46 -16.57 13.07
C TRP A 14 -15.15 -15.23 12.73
N ILE A 15 -15.83 -15.11 11.59
CA ILE A 15 -16.41 -13.84 11.13
C ILE A 15 -17.93 -13.76 11.32
N GLY A 16 -18.63 -14.91 11.34
CA GLY A 16 -20.08 -14.98 11.50
C GLY A 16 -20.85 -14.55 10.24
N ASP A 17 -22.01 -13.91 10.44
CA ASP A 17 -22.86 -13.45 9.34
C ASP A 17 -22.43 -12.08 8.81
N VAL A 18 -22.45 -11.92 7.48
CA VAL A 18 -22.05 -10.70 6.77
C VAL A 18 -23.24 -10.09 6.03
N PRO A 19 -23.27 -8.77 5.79
CA PRO A 19 -24.35 -8.14 5.03
C PRO A 19 -24.55 -8.75 3.64
N GLU A 20 -25.82 -8.89 3.23
CA GLU A 20 -26.20 -9.60 1.99
C GLU A 20 -25.53 -9.05 0.73
N HIS A 21 -25.39 -7.72 0.66
CA HIS A 21 -24.83 -7.00 -0.50
C HIS A 21 -23.32 -7.17 -0.68
N LEU A 22 -22.60 -7.74 0.31
CA LEU A 22 -21.17 -7.98 0.19
C LEU A 22 -20.89 -9.20 -0.68
N GLU A 23 -19.94 -9.08 -1.59
CA GLU A 23 -19.52 -10.15 -2.48
C GLU A 23 -18.09 -10.61 -2.14
N MET A 24 -17.79 -11.88 -2.40
CA MET A 24 -16.44 -12.42 -2.28
C MET A 24 -15.65 -12.08 -3.55
N ARG A 25 -14.57 -11.34 -3.39
CA ARG A 25 -13.62 -11.00 -4.47
C ARG A 25 -12.18 -11.19 -4.00
N TYR A 26 -11.30 -11.46 -4.95
CA TYR A 26 -9.86 -11.43 -4.69
C TYR A 26 -9.39 -9.99 -4.54
N LEU A 27 -8.47 -9.73 -3.62
CA LEU A 27 -7.89 -8.40 -3.39
C LEU A 27 -7.36 -7.77 -4.68
N SER A 28 -6.73 -8.57 -5.55
CA SER A 28 -6.18 -8.15 -6.84
C SER A 28 -7.23 -7.61 -7.83
N GLN A 29 -8.51 -7.96 -7.66
CA GLN A 29 -9.59 -7.47 -8.52
C GLN A 29 -10.02 -6.04 -8.18
N ILE A 30 -9.82 -5.61 -6.93
CA ILE A 30 -10.35 -4.35 -6.40
C ILE A 30 -9.27 -3.37 -5.97
N CYS A 31 -8.08 -3.85 -5.61
CA CYS A 31 -6.98 -3.04 -5.14
C CYS A 31 -5.89 -2.93 -6.21
N LYS A 32 -5.22 -1.78 -6.23
CA LYS A 32 -4.01 -1.55 -7.02
C LYS A 32 -2.87 -1.29 -6.06
N GLU A 33 -1.67 -1.70 -6.46
CA GLU A 33 -0.46 -1.37 -5.71
C GLU A 33 -0.31 0.15 -5.64
N GLN A 34 -0.12 0.67 -4.43
CA GLN A 34 0.20 2.08 -4.25
C GLN A 34 1.69 2.28 -4.51
N LEU A 35 2.01 2.92 -5.63
CA LEU A 35 3.39 3.22 -6.01
C LEU A 35 3.67 4.72 -5.84
N MET A 36 4.31 5.08 -4.72
CA MET A 36 4.83 6.44 -4.53
C MET A 36 6.30 6.47 -4.95
N ARG A 37 6.56 6.91 -6.19
CA ARG A 37 7.92 7.04 -6.71
C ARG A 37 8.58 8.29 -6.16
N ASN A 38 9.87 8.19 -5.84
CA ASN A 38 10.72 9.33 -5.55
C ASN A 38 11.05 10.12 -6.83
N THR A 39 10.04 10.80 -7.37
CA THR A 39 10.16 11.58 -8.61
C THR A 39 11.05 12.78 -8.37
N GLY A 40 12.01 13.05 -9.26
CA GLY A 40 13.01 14.11 -9.07
C GLY A 40 14.07 13.80 -8.01
N ASN A 41 14.09 12.56 -7.48
CA ASN A 41 15.06 12.09 -6.50
C ASN A 41 15.16 13.02 -5.27
N ILE A 42 14.01 13.53 -4.82
CA ILE A 42 13.84 14.43 -3.67
C ILE A 42 14.32 13.76 -2.38
N GLU A 43 13.92 12.51 -2.15
CA GLU A 43 14.42 11.71 -1.04
C GLU A 43 15.83 11.18 -1.38
N THR A 44 16.79 11.47 -0.52
CA THR A 44 18.21 11.09 -0.74
C THR A 44 18.63 9.91 0.14
N ASN A 45 17.80 9.54 1.11
CA ASN A 45 18.00 8.38 1.96
C ASN A 45 17.64 7.09 1.22
N VAL A 46 18.60 6.56 0.48
CA VAL A 46 18.45 5.30 -0.24
C VAL A 46 18.63 4.13 0.72
N LEU A 47 17.57 3.35 0.92
CA LEU A 47 17.59 2.11 1.70
C LEU A 47 17.76 0.91 0.79
N SER A 48 18.56 -0.07 1.21
CA SER A 48 18.80 -1.32 0.50
C SER A 48 18.41 -2.49 1.37
N LEU A 49 17.59 -3.40 0.84
CA LEU A 49 17.25 -4.64 1.53
C LEU A 49 18.24 -5.74 1.11
N SER A 50 18.97 -6.30 2.09
CA SER A 50 19.92 -7.40 1.87
C SER A 50 19.64 -8.50 2.90
N TYR A 51 19.06 -9.60 2.43
CA TYR A 51 18.72 -10.78 3.25
C TYR A 51 17.97 -10.43 4.56
N GLY A 52 16.92 -9.62 4.46
CA GLY A 52 16.12 -9.19 5.61
C GLY A 52 16.73 -8.07 6.46
N LYS A 53 17.92 -7.57 6.11
CA LYS A 53 18.53 -6.39 6.74
C LYS A 53 18.31 -5.14 5.87
N ILE A 54 17.91 -4.05 6.50
CA ILE A 54 17.78 -2.73 5.86
C ILE A 54 19.09 -1.97 6.07
N ILE A 55 19.79 -1.66 4.97
CA ILE A 55 21.08 -0.97 4.97
C ILE A 55 20.90 0.41 4.34
N GLN A 56 21.32 1.47 5.04
CA GLN A 56 21.34 2.82 4.49
C GLN A 56 22.54 2.97 3.55
N LYS A 57 22.30 3.37 2.30
CA LYS A 57 23.35 3.70 1.34
C LYS A 57 23.79 5.16 1.49
N LYS A 58 24.99 5.46 1.00
CA LYS A 58 25.52 6.84 0.99
C LYS A 58 24.54 7.76 0.25
N LYS A 59 24.29 8.95 0.80
CA LYS A 59 23.42 9.95 0.19
C LYS A 59 23.92 10.27 -1.22
N VAL A 60 23.02 10.18 -2.19
CA VAL A 60 23.29 10.60 -3.56
C VAL A 60 22.99 12.09 -3.64
N THR A 61 24.04 12.92 -3.68
CA THR A 61 23.88 14.34 -4.00
C THR A 61 23.60 14.47 -5.48
N ILE A 62 22.46 15.07 -5.85
CA ILE A 62 22.21 15.44 -7.24
C ILE A 62 23.06 16.68 -7.51
N SER A 63 24.22 16.52 -8.12
CA SER A 63 24.87 17.64 -8.81
C SER A 63 24.08 17.90 -10.09
N ASN A 64 23.48 19.09 -10.15
CA ASN A 64 22.94 19.80 -11.32
C ASN A 64 21.42 19.76 -11.43
N PHE A 65 20.76 20.80 -10.90
CA PHE A 65 19.94 21.75 -11.67
C PHE A 65 19.87 23.06 -10.88
N THR A 66 20.58 24.09 -11.36
CA THR A 66 20.25 25.48 -11.04
C THR A 66 18.97 25.80 -11.81
N VAL A 67 17.83 25.84 -11.14
CA VAL A 67 16.65 26.50 -11.68
C VAL A 67 16.78 27.97 -11.29
N GLU A 68 17.20 28.79 -12.26
CA GLU A 68 17.11 30.25 -12.13
C GLU A 68 15.63 30.63 -11.96
N LYS A 69 15.40 31.56 -11.03
CA LYS A 69 14.09 32.08 -10.65
C LYS A 69 13.42 32.87 -11.76
#